data_AF-A0AAN7KPR0-F1
#
_entry.id   AF-A0AAN7KPR0-F1
#
_cell.length_a   1.000
_cell.length_b   1.000
_cell.length_c   1.000
_cell.angle_alpha   90.00
_cell.angle_beta   90.00
_cell.angle_gamma   90.00
#
_symmetry.space_group_name_H-M   'P 1'
#
loop_
_entity.id
_entity.type
_entity.pdbx_description
1 polymer ?
#
loop_
_entity_poly.entity_id
_entity_poly.type
_entity_poly.pdbx_seq_one_letter_code
_entity_poly.pdbx_strand_id
1 'polypeptide(L)'
;MTDISCEYSCETAAQTLEWIHAIIRFIEPYSSLMEAHVVNFFKDRLWEAVDKEWMDCLSQESVENLLLIPCGVIQDHWPASLKRFLITLKSLSYRRNQVDLQTKFPGLRVDSLNGVLIQGMNLKKQHEVEILSAIVSFITKSVGAQVIIDVGAGQGYLSQVLSFQYHHSVVSVDASSHHGRITDARSERIRKHYAAQIRKSGSGHMNLKIPKTVTCEVSSINVLKLICRMPLFKVEEDKLQRHEIDVRKPDFVSAAVDESSFVLAGLHACGDLSVTMIKTFVELDNIKAVVSIGCCYNLLSEDKSMDASSQSGFPMSSGIRSAGLSLGKCSRDLACQSAERWRNLKEDSGLHNFDLHAFRAAFQMVLHSHYPEVLVTCPSIGRQGKAMRRQQQRRILHSSFNKNSGDGIGSKLDKFGSCDKSSTCESATCEAKFRHFENFTLSGLQHLHLQLLQDTDIYEIWKENEPFMEFIGPYWSLRAAMGSLLETLILLDRLLFLQEQGIALKTFMLPLFDPSLSPRNLAIIAMKN
;
A
#
# COMPACT_ATOMS: atom_id res chain seq x y z
N MET A 1 12.21 20.87 17.81
CA MET A 1 11.23 19.76 17.71
C MET A 1 11.49 18.80 18.86
N THR A 2 10.73 18.92 19.94
CA THR A 2 10.71 17.93 21.02
C THR A 2 10.16 16.62 20.45
N ASP A 3 10.96 15.56 20.55
CA ASP A 3 10.58 14.21 20.14
C ASP A 3 9.51 13.71 21.12
N ILE A 4 8.23 13.89 20.76
CA ILE A 4 7.10 13.43 21.58
C ILE A 4 7.16 11.90 21.57
N SER A 5 7.53 11.31 22.71
CA SER A 5 7.50 9.86 22.94
C SER A 5 6.11 9.32 22.63
N CYS A 6 6.03 8.19 21.91
CA CYS A 6 4.75 7.47 21.81
C CYS A 6 4.42 6.98 23.22
N GLU A 7 3.28 7.42 23.77
CA GLU A 7 2.86 7.08 25.14
C GLU A 7 2.40 5.62 25.26
N TYR A 8 2.22 4.93 24.13
CA TYR A 8 1.65 3.59 24.08
C TYR A 8 2.69 2.54 23.71
N SER A 9 2.53 1.35 24.29
CA SER A 9 3.32 0.15 23.99
C SER A 9 2.41 -0.92 23.38
N CYS A 10 3.01 -1.85 22.63
CA CYS A 10 2.32 -3.04 22.11
C CYS A 10 3.09 -4.33 22.44
N GLU A 11 3.84 -4.33 23.56
CA GLU A 11 4.62 -5.50 24.00
C GLU A 11 3.73 -6.64 24.52
N THR A 12 2.59 -6.29 25.14
CA THR A 12 1.61 -7.25 25.67
C THR A 12 0.22 -7.02 25.09
N ALA A 13 -0.62 -8.06 25.11
CA ALA A 13 -2.03 -7.97 24.66
C ALA A 13 -2.79 -6.82 25.34
N ALA A 14 -2.59 -6.65 26.66
CA ALA A 14 -3.27 -5.61 27.44
C ALA A 14 -2.86 -4.20 26.99
N GLN A 15 -1.56 -3.95 26.78
CA GLN A 15 -1.06 -2.66 26.30
C GLN A 15 -1.53 -2.38 24.86
N THR A 16 -1.49 -3.40 23.98
CA THR A 16 -2.00 -3.30 22.61
C THR A 16 -3.49 -2.94 22.60
N LEU A 17 -4.30 -3.58 23.45
CA LEU A 17 -5.73 -3.31 23.57
C LEU A 17 -6.01 -1.91 24.13
N GLU A 18 -5.25 -1.47 25.13
CA GLU A 18 -5.33 -0.10 25.66
C GLU A 18 -5.06 0.94 24.56
N TRP A 19 -4.02 0.72 23.75
CA TRP A 19 -3.71 1.59 22.62
C TRP A 19 -4.84 1.61 21.60
N ILE A 20 -5.38 0.44 21.23
CA ILE A 20 -6.54 0.33 20.35
C ILE A 20 -7.72 1.15 20.88
N HIS A 21 -8.06 1.02 22.16
CA HIS A 21 -9.15 1.80 22.77
C HIS A 21 -8.89 3.31 22.77
N ALA A 22 -7.64 3.74 22.96
CA ALA A 22 -7.27 5.14 22.82
C ALA A 22 -7.49 5.66 21.39
N ILE A 23 -7.10 4.86 20.38
CA ILE A 23 -7.35 5.19 18.97
C ILE A 23 -8.85 5.28 18.70
N ILE A 24 -9.64 4.29 19.12
CA ILE A 24 -11.10 4.25 18.90
C ILE A 24 -11.77 5.51 19.48
N ARG A 25 -11.48 5.85 20.75
CA ARG A 25 -12.01 7.06 21.39
C ARG A 25 -11.59 8.34 20.67
N PHE A 26 -10.38 8.39 20.12
CA PHE A 26 -9.90 9.56 19.39
C PHE A 26 -10.58 9.73 18.04
N ILE A 27 -10.82 8.64 17.29
CA ILE A 27 -11.36 8.73 15.93
C ILE A 27 -12.88 8.90 15.87
N GLU A 28 -13.61 8.52 16.93
CA GLU A 28 -15.08 8.56 17.00
C GLU A 28 -15.67 9.95 16.64
N PRO A 29 -15.17 11.09 17.17
CA PRO A 29 -15.66 12.42 16.80
C PRO A 29 -15.37 12.83 15.34
N TYR A 30 -14.45 12.12 14.66
CA TYR A 30 -13.99 12.44 13.30
C TYR A 30 -14.44 11.39 12.27
N SER A 31 -15.47 10.60 12.59
CA SER A 31 -16.05 9.57 11.70
C SER A 31 -16.43 10.13 10.33
N SER A 32 -17.06 11.31 10.30
CA SER A 32 -17.44 12.02 9.07
C SER A 32 -16.25 12.23 8.12
N LEU A 33 -15.08 12.61 8.65
CA LEU A 33 -13.86 12.84 7.87
C LEU A 33 -13.31 11.53 7.29
N MET A 34 -13.37 10.43 8.04
CA MET A 34 -12.86 9.13 7.61
C MET A 34 -13.76 8.45 6.58
N GLU A 35 -15.07 8.43 6.87
CA GLU A 35 -16.06 7.67 6.10
C GLU A 35 -16.53 8.39 4.83
N ALA A 36 -16.23 9.69 4.72
CA ALA A 36 -16.58 10.49 3.56
C ALA A 36 -16.13 9.89 2.22
N HIS A 37 -17.09 9.81 1.29
CA HIS A 37 -16.83 9.50 -0.11
C HIS A 37 -16.35 10.77 -0.83
N VAL A 38 -15.03 10.96 -0.91
CA VAL A 38 -14.42 12.25 -1.33
C VAL A 38 -14.82 12.77 -2.71
N VAL A 39 -15.37 11.96 -3.61
CA VAL A 39 -15.91 12.48 -4.88
C VAL A 39 -17.25 13.18 -4.69
N ASN A 40 -17.94 12.98 -3.57
CA ASN A 40 -19.12 13.75 -3.21
C ASN A 40 -18.77 15.07 -2.50
N PHE A 41 -17.51 15.54 -2.59
CA PHE A 41 -17.05 16.71 -1.84
C PHE A 41 -17.98 17.92 -1.97
N PHE A 42 -18.36 18.26 -3.20
CA PHE A 42 -19.30 19.34 -3.47
C PHE A 42 -20.75 18.97 -3.14
N LYS A 43 -21.19 17.78 -3.58
CA LYS A 43 -22.55 17.29 -3.37
C LYS A 43 -22.98 17.31 -1.89
N ASP A 44 -22.12 16.76 -1.04
CA ASP A 44 -22.39 16.57 0.39
C ASP A 44 -21.77 17.69 1.24
N ARG A 45 -21.20 18.72 0.59
CA ARG A 45 -20.54 19.88 1.22
C ARG A 45 -19.57 19.48 2.34
N LEU A 46 -18.69 18.51 2.05
CA LEU A 46 -17.92 17.78 3.06
C LEU A 46 -17.05 18.67 3.97
N TRP A 47 -16.65 19.85 3.50
CA TRP A 47 -15.87 20.80 4.31
C TRP A 47 -16.64 21.36 5.50
N GLU A 48 -17.98 21.39 5.46
CA GLU A 48 -18.81 21.88 6.58
C GLU A 48 -18.80 20.95 7.79
N ALA A 49 -18.39 19.69 7.59
CA ALA A 49 -18.22 18.73 8.68
C ALA A 49 -16.90 18.90 9.45
N VAL A 50 -16.01 19.78 8.98
CA VAL A 50 -14.74 20.12 9.64
C VAL A 50 -14.91 21.42 10.42
N ASP A 51 -14.18 21.57 11.53
CA ASP A 51 -14.15 22.80 12.30
C ASP A 51 -13.83 24.00 11.40
N LYS A 52 -14.69 25.02 11.47
CA LYS A 52 -14.59 26.21 10.62
C LYS A 52 -13.27 26.95 10.82
N GLU A 53 -12.78 27.06 12.05
CA GLU A 53 -11.50 27.71 12.36
C GLU A 53 -10.35 26.97 11.67
N TRP A 54 -10.44 25.64 11.55
CA TRP A 54 -9.43 24.84 10.87
C TRP A 54 -9.49 25.09 9.36
N MET A 55 -10.69 25.08 8.77
CA MET A 55 -10.85 25.30 7.34
C MET A 55 -10.43 26.71 6.93
N ASP A 56 -10.81 27.74 7.70
CA ASP A 56 -10.45 29.13 7.46
C ASP A 56 -8.93 29.36 7.60
N CYS A 57 -8.29 28.71 8.58
CA CYS A 57 -6.83 28.76 8.73
C CYS A 57 -6.13 28.06 7.57
N LEU A 58 -6.56 26.84 7.24
CA LEU A 58 -5.86 26.00 6.27
C LEU A 58 -6.09 26.42 4.81
N SER A 59 -7.20 27.08 4.48
CA SER A 59 -7.42 27.63 3.13
C SER A 59 -6.43 28.75 2.78
N GLN A 60 -5.90 29.42 3.80
CA GLN A 60 -4.89 30.48 3.65
C GLN A 60 -3.44 29.94 3.69
N GLU A 61 -3.25 28.64 3.91
CA GLU A 61 -1.92 28.03 3.96
C GLU A 61 -1.31 27.83 2.59
N SER A 62 0.03 27.83 2.56
CA SER A 62 0.75 27.40 1.37
C SER A 62 0.53 25.92 1.09
N VAL A 63 0.65 25.55 -0.18
CA VAL A 63 0.48 24.17 -0.63
C VAL A 63 1.52 23.26 0.02
N GLU A 64 2.75 23.73 0.23
CA GLU A 64 3.79 22.98 0.94
C GLU A 64 3.36 22.63 2.35
N ASN A 65 2.82 23.61 3.10
CA ASN A 65 2.37 23.38 4.46
C ASN A 65 1.22 22.36 4.48
N LEU A 66 0.27 22.48 3.55
CA LEU A 66 -0.82 21.51 3.39
C LEU A 66 -0.31 20.09 3.08
N LEU A 67 0.70 19.95 2.22
CA LEU A 67 1.30 18.66 1.86
C LEU A 67 2.07 18.01 3.01
N LEU A 68 2.49 18.79 4.00
CA LEU A 68 3.23 18.32 5.17
C LEU A 68 2.33 17.93 6.36
N ILE A 69 1.04 18.31 6.35
CA ILE A 69 0.06 17.89 7.38
C ILE A 69 0.01 16.37 7.56
N PRO A 70 -0.04 15.52 6.51
CA PRO A 70 -0.04 14.08 6.69
C PRO A 70 1.20 13.52 7.40
N CYS A 71 2.32 14.25 7.35
CA CYS A 71 3.56 13.91 8.04
C CYS A 71 3.59 14.39 9.51
N GLY A 72 2.53 15.05 9.97
CA GLY A 72 2.44 15.62 11.32
C GLY A 72 3.36 16.83 11.52
N VAL A 73 3.63 17.60 10.45
CA VAL A 73 4.26 18.93 10.56
C VAL A 73 3.18 19.94 10.95
N ILE A 74 3.51 20.81 11.89
CA ILE A 74 2.60 21.76 12.51
C ILE A 74 3.21 23.14 12.47
N GLN A 75 2.41 24.15 12.13
CA GLN A 75 2.84 25.55 12.15
C GLN A 75 2.40 26.24 13.44
N ASP A 76 3.20 27.21 13.90
CA ASP A 76 2.98 27.86 15.19
C ASP A 76 1.70 28.70 15.22
N HIS A 77 1.37 29.36 14.11
CA HIS A 77 0.19 30.24 13.98
C HIS A 77 -1.13 29.48 13.84
N TRP A 78 -1.11 28.15 13.70
CA TRP A 78 -2.34 27.36 13.60
C TRP A 78 -3.17 27.37 14.90
N PRO A 79 -4.52 27.23 14.79
CA PRO A 79 -5.41 27.09 15.94
C PRO A 79 -4.97 26.01 16.93
N ALA A 80 -5.14 26.28 18.22
CA ALA A 80 -4.71 25.35 19.27
C ALA A 80 -5.43 23.99 19.19
N SER A 81 -6.70 23.98 18.78
CA SER A 81 -7.52 22.78 18.56
C SER A 81 -6.96 21.93 17.41
N LEU A 82 -6.61 22.53 16.27
CA LEU A 82 -5.98 21.86 15.14
C LEU A 82 -4.61 21.27 15.50
N LYS A 83 -3.77 22.05 16.19
CA LYS A 83 -2.47 21.57 16.69
C LYS A 83 -2.66 20.36 17.61
N ARG A 84 -3.61 20.41 18.53
CA ARG A 84 -3.93 19.29 19.44
C ARG A 84 -4.39 18.05 18.68
N PHE A 85 -5.24 18.22 17.67
CA PHE A 85 -5.68 17.12 16.80
C PHE A 85 -4.48 16.43 16.13
N LEU A 86 -3.60 17.18 15.47
CA LEU A 86 -2.45 16.63 14.76
C LEU A 86 -1.39 16.02 15.71
N ILE A 87 -1.15 16.64 16.87
CA ILE A 87 -0.25 16.09 17.89
C ILE A 87 -0.77 14.75 18.42
N THR A 88 -2.06 14.69 18.76
CA THR A 88 -2.70 13.47 19.29
C THR A 88 -2.75 12.36 18.24
N LEU A 89 -3.09 12.71 17.00
CA LEU A 89 -3.05 11.77 15.88
C LEU A 89 -1.64 11.19 15.72
N LYS A 90 -0.60 12.02 15.77
CA LYS A 90 0.80 11.59 15.65
C LYS A 90 1.25 10.73 16.83
N SER A 91 0.82 11.03 18.06
CA SER A 91 1.20 10.24 19.25
C SER A 91 0.53 8.87 19.28
N LEU A 92 -0.68 8.75 18.70
CA LEU A 92 -1.42 7.51 18.58
C LEU A 92 -1.01 6.66 17.36
N SER A 93 -0.41 7.27 16.34
CA SER A 93 0.11 6.55 15.18
C SER A 93 1.42 5.82 15.50
N TYR A 94 1.59 4.61 14.96
CA TYR A 94 2.81 3.84 15.12
C TYR A 94 3.98 4.49 14.38
N ARG A 95 5.15 4.55 15.03
CA ARG A 95 6.36 5.16 14.47
C ARG A 95 6.87 4.36 13.27
N ARG A 96 7.28 5.08 12.22
CA ARG A 96 7.70 4.49 10.94
C ARG A 96 9.18 4.59 10.65
N ASN A 97 9.97 5.17 11.53
CA ASN A 97 11.42 5.20 11.34
C ASN A 97 11.93 3.77 11.36
N GLN A 98 12.77 3.41 10.37
CA GLN A 98 13.31 2.07 10.27
C GLN A 98 13.99 1.68 11.59
N VAL A 99 13.65 0.51 12.12
CA VAL A 99 14.29 0.02 13.35
C VAL A 99 15.74 -0.36 13.07
N ASP A 100 16.59 -0.23 14.09
CA ASP A 100 17.91 -0.84 14.04
C ASP A 100 17.76 -2.37 14.04
N LEU A 101 18.03 -2.94 12.86
CA LEU A 101 17.90 -4.37 12.62
C LEU A 101 18.91 -5.19 13.43
N GLN A 102 20.09 -4.65 13.76
CA GLN A 102 21.07 -5.36 14.59
C GLN A 102 20.58 -5.52 16.03
N THR A 103 19.96 -4.48 16.56
CA THR A 103 19.37 -4.51 17.91
C THR A 103 18.20 -5.50 17.99
N LYS A 104 17.34 -5.56 16.95
CA LYS A 104 16.17 -6.48 16.95
C LYS A 104 16.52 -7.91 16.52
N PHE A 105 17.50 -8.09 15.66
CA PHE A 105 17.98 -9.38 15.16
C PHE A 105 19.50 -9.47 15.31
N PRO A 106 20.02 -9.73 16.53
CA PRO A 106 21.46 -9.79 16.77
C PRO A 106 22.15 -10.82 15.88
N GLY A 107 23.16 -10.37 15.13
CA GLY A 107 23.91 -11.21 14.19
C GLY A 107 23.30 -11.30 12.78
N LEU A 108 22.20 -10.60 12.51
CA LEU A 108 21.68 -10.44 11.15
C LEU A 108 22.74 -9.78 10.26
N ARG A 109 22.98 -10.33 9.07
CA ARG A 109 23.79 -9.68 8.03
C ARG A 109 22.91 -9.40 6.83
N VAL A 110 22.84 -8.14 6.43
CA VAL A 110 22.14 -7.70 5.23
C VAL A 110 23.20 -7.50 4.15
N ASP A 111 23.42 -8.55 3.37
CA ASP A 111 24.40 -8.52 2.28
C ASP A 111 23.79 -7.88 1.03
N SER A 112 24.58 -7.07 0.32
CA SER A 112 24.15 -6.45 -0.93
C SER A 112 23.76 -7.51 -1.96
N LEU A 113 22.63 -7.30 -2.64
CA LEU A 113 22.17 -8.25 -3.66
C LEU A 113 23.13 -8.35 -4.85
N ASN A 114 23.29 -9.57 -5.40
CA ASN A 114 24.06 -9.77 -6.62
C ASN A 114 23.37 -9.11 -7.83
N GLY A 115 24.15 -8.54 -8.76
CA GLY A 115 23.62 -7.89 -9.98
C GLY A 115 22.66 -8.75 -10.80
N VAL A 116 22.86 -10.07 -10.86
CA VAL A 116 21.95 -10.99 -11.58
C VAL A 116 20.56 -11.08 -10.93
N LEU A 117 20.50 -10.90 -9.60
CA LEU A 117 19.29 -10.93 -8.78
C LEU A 117 18.55 -9.59 -8.83
N ILE A 118 19.28 -8.46 -8.86
CA ILE A 118 18.69 -7.11 -8.90
C ILE A 118 17.98 -6.83 -10.23
N GLN A 119 18.35 -7.51 -11.32
CA GLN A 119 17.82 -7.22 -12.67
C GLN A 119 16.28 -7.20 -12.72
N GLY A 120 15.73 -6.02 -13.04
CA GLY A 120 14.29 -5.77 -13.16
C GLY A 120 13.65 -5.12 -11.92
N MET A 121 14.38 -5.00 -10.81
CA MET A 121 13.93 -4.27 -9.62
C MET A 121 14.14 -2.76 -9.79
N ASN A 122 13.19 -1.97 -9.29
CA ASN A 122 13.43 -0.54 -9.02
C ASN A 122 14.07 -0.38 -7.64
N LEU A 123 14.55 0.83 -7.32
CA LEU A 123 15.22 1.14 -6.04
C LEU A 123 14.39 0.69 -4.82
N LYS A 124 13.08 0.99 -4.84
CA LYS A 124 12.15 0.55 -3.79
C LYS A 124 12.14 -0.97 -3.63
N LYS A 125 11.98 -1.71 -4.73
CA LYS A 125 11.85 -3.18 -4.70
C LYS A 125 13.16 -3.83 -4.27
N GLN A 126 14.30 -3.29 -4.73
CA GLN A 126 15.62 -3.74 -4.29
C GLN A 126 15.77 -3.59 -2.77
N HIS A 127 15.50 -2.40 -2.23
CA HIS A 127 15.55 -2.11 -0.80
C HIS A 127 14.66 -3.05 0.04
N GLU A 128 13.40 -3.24 -0.39
CA GLU A 128 12.48 -4.16 0.28
C GLU A 128 12.98 -5.61 0.29
N VAL A 129 13.44 -6.10 -0.86
CA VAL A 129 13.85 -7.51 -1.03
C VAL A 129 15.16 -7.79 -0.30
N GLU A 130 16.11 -6.86 -0.32
CA GLU A 130 17.41 -6.98 0.35
C GLU A 130 17.23 -7.17 1.87
N ILE A 131 16.46 -6.27 2.50
CA ILE A 131 16.19 -6.32 3.94
C ILE A 131 15.33 -7.53 4.30
N LEU A 132 14.23 -7.75 3.58
CA LEU A 132 13.27 -8.80 3.94
C LEU A 132 13.86 -10.20 3.77
N SER A 133 14.64 -10.44 2.71
CA SER A 133 15.28 -11.74 2.49
C SER A 133 16.26 -12.09 3.60
N ALA A 134 17.02 -11.11 4.11
CA ALA A 134 17.92 -11.30 5.24
C ALA A 134 17.15 -11.69 6.52
N ILE A 135 16.08 -10.95 6.83
CA ILE A 135 15.25 -11.19 8.03
C ILE A 135 14.55 -12.55 7.96
N VAL A 136 13.91 -12.87 6.83
CA VAL A 136 13.26 -14.17 6.64
C VAL A 136 14.29 -15.29 6.77
N SER A 137 15.46 -15.16 6.15
CA SER A 137 16.54 -16.15 6.27
C SER A 137 17.01 -16.34 7.71
N PHE A 138 17.19 -15.26 8.47
CA PHE A 138 17.54 -15.31 9.89
C PHE A 138 16.47 -16.04 10.71
N ILE A 139 15.19 -15.67 10.51
CA ILE A 139 14.06 -16.28 11.22
C ILE A 139 13.97 -17.77 10.87
N THR A 140 13.99 -18.14 9.59
CA THR A 140 13.94 -19.54 9.13
C THR A 140 15.02 -20.39 9.79
N LYS A 141 16.25 -19.88 9.89
CA LYS A 141 17.35 -20.58 10.58
C LYS A 141 17.11 -20.68 12.09
N SER A 142 16.64 -19.61 12.72
CA SER A 142 16.39 -19.59 14.17
C SER A 142 15.29 -20.53 14.64
N VAL A 143 14.26 -20.75 13.81
CA VAL A 143 13.14 -21.67 14.12
C VAL A 143 13.33 -23.07 13.55
N GLY A 144 14.46 -23.35 12.89
CA GLY A 144 14.75 -24.65 12.29
C GLY A 144 13.77 -25.06 11.19
N ALA A 145 13.21 -24.10 10.45
CA ALA A 145 12.28 -24.38 9.36
C ALA A 145 13.01 -24.85 8.09
N GLN A 146 12.40 -25.79 7.37
CA GLN A 146 12.99 -26.42 6.18
C GLN A 146 12.64 -25.69 4.87
N VAL A 147 11.42 -25.14 4.79
CA VAL A 147 10.87 -24.54 3.58
C VAL A 147 10.29 -23.16 3.87
N ILE A 148 10.52 -22.21 2.95
CA ILE A 148 9.89 -20.90 2.97
C ILE A 148 8.78 -20.89 1.90
N ILE A 149 7.59 -20.44 2.28
CA ILE A 149 6.50 -20.19 1.33
C ILE A 149 6.37 -18.67 1.16
N ASP A 150 6.75 -18.16 -0.01
CA ASP A 150 6.54 -16.77 -0.43
C ASP A 150 5.12 -16.64 -0.99
N VAL A 151 4.21 -16.09 -0.18
CA VAL A 151 2.79 -15.96 -0.47
C VAL A 151 2.51 -14.61 -1.10
N GLY A 152 1.94 -14.61 -2.31
CA GLY A 152 1.80 -13.40 -3.12
C GLY A 152 3.11 -12.98 -3.76
N ALA A 153 3.87 -13.96 -4.26
CA ALA A 153 5.25 -13.79 -4.72
C ALA A 153 5.41 -12.78 -5.87
N GLY A 154 4.35 -12.50 -6.63
CA GLY A 154 4.40 -11.66 -7.82
C GLY A 154 5.44 -12.19 -8.79
N GLN A 155 6.38 -11.33 -9.20
CA GLN A 155 7.47 -11.74 -10.10
C GLN A 155 8.60 -12.55 -9.41
N GLY A 156 8.39 -13.00 -8.16
CA GLY A 156 9.27 -13.93 -7.45
C GLY A 156 10.62 -13.37 -7.02
N TYR A 157 10.76 -12.04 -6.92
CA TYR A 157 12.03 -11.39 -6.56
C TYR A 157 12.56 -11.83 -5.18
N LEU A 158 11.69 -11.91 -4.17
CA LEU A 158 12.05 -12.37 -2.83
C LEU A 158 12.47 -13.85 -2.88
N SER A 159 11.70 -14.69 -3.56
CA SER A 159 12.03 -16.11 -3.76
C SER A 159 13.41 -16.34 -4.39
N GLN A 160 13.76 -15.56 -5.42
CA GLN A 160 15.07 -15.70 -6.07
C GLN A 160 16.21 -15.47 -5.09
N VAL A 161 16.12 -14.41 -4.26
CA VAL A 161 17.18 -14.06 -3.30
C VAL A 161 17.25 -15.10 -2.18
N LEU A 162 16.11 -15.51 -1.62
CA LEU A 162 16.07 -16.55 -0.58
C LEU A 162 16.67 -17.88 -1.06
N SER A 163 16.43 -18.24 -2.32
CA SER A 163 16.90 -19.51 -2.88
C SER A 163 18.35 -19.48 -3.34
N PHE A 164 18.75 -18.47 -4.12
CA PHE A 164 20.08 -18.42 -4.73
C PHE A 164 21.17 -17.82 -3.82
N GLN A 165 20.83 -16.82 -3.00
CA GLN A 165 21.79 -16.15 -2.12
C GLN A 165 21.81 -16.75 -0.71
N TYR A 166 20.64 -17.09 -0.16
CA TYR A 166 20.53 -17.66 1.18
C TYR A 166 20.37 -19.19 1.22
N HIS A 167 20.30 -19.86 0.06
CA HIS A 167 20.25 -21.32 -0.09
C HIS A 167 19.09 -22.01 0.63
N HIS A 168 17.94 -21.33 0.73
CA HIS A 168 16.70 -21.89 1.26
C HIS A 168 15.89 -22.64 0.21
N SER A 169 15.09 -23.61 0.64
CA SER A 169 14.06 -24.22 -0.20
C SER A 169 12.85 -23.30 -0.22
N VAL A 170 12.43 -22.83 -1.40
CA VAL A 170 11.38 -21.82 -1.52
C VAL A 170 10.23 -22.30 -2.41
N VAL A 171 9.00 -22.07 -1.96
CA VAL A 171 7.76 -22.24 -2.74
C VAL A 171 7.17 -20.85 -2.97
N SER A 172 7.00 -20.47 -4.23
CA SER A 172 6.44 -19.17 -4.63
C SER A 172 4.99 -19.35 -5.03
N VAL A 173 4.06 -18.75 -4.29
CA VAL A 173 2.62 -18.86 -4.53
C VAL A 173 2.08 -17.53 -5.06
N ASP A 174 1.42 -17.55 -6.21
CA ASP A 174 0.75 -16.38 -6.79
C ASP A 174 -0.52 -16.79 -7.54
N ALA A 175 -1.54 -15.93 -7.56
CA ALA A 175 -2.77 -16.20 -8.29
C ALA A 175 -2.59 -16.08 -9.82
N SER A 176 -1.58 -15.34 -10.28
CA SER A 176 -1.33 -15.09 -11.70
C SER A 176 -0.36 -16.10 -12.30
N SER A 177 -0.83 -16.88 -13.29
CA SER A 177 0.04 -17.77 -14.06
C SER A 177 1.13 -17.02 -14.83
N HIS A 178 0.88 -15.75 -15.20
CA HIS A 178 1.87 -14.90 -15.84
C HIS A 178 3.05 -14.61 -14.89
N HIS A 179 2.77 -14.32 -13.63
CA HIS A 179 3.78 -14.15 -12.59
C HIS A 179 4.58 -15.43 -12.32
N GLY A 180 3.90 -16.59 -12.30
CA GLY A 180 4.56 -17.90 -12.24
C GLY A 180 5.57 -18.09 -13.38
N ARG A 181 5.15 -17.91 -14.63
CA ARG A 181 6.03 -18.02 -15.81
C ARG A 181 7.22 -17.05 -15.78
N ILE A 182 7.01 -15.82 -15.33
CA ILE A 182 8.11 -14.84 -15.16
C ILE A 182 9.11 -15.33 -14.12
N THR A 183 8.62 -15.85 -12.99
CA THR A 183 9.44 -16.37 -11.90
C THR A 183 10.30 -17.55 -12.38
N ASP A 184 9.71 -18.51 -13.09
CA ASP A 184 10.44 -19.67 -13.64
C ASP A 184 11.51 -19.25 -14.66
N ALA A 185 11.15 -18.39 -15.61
CA ALA A 185 12.08 -17.91 -16.63
C ALA A 185 13.26 -17.15 -16.00
N ARG A 186 12.99 -16.39 -14.93
CA ARG A 186 14.02 -15.69 -14.16
C ARG A 186 14.91 -16.64 -13.39
N SER A 187 14.34 -17.65 -12.73
CA SER A 187 15.09 -18.69 -12.03
C SER A 187 16.04 -19.43 -12.96
N GLU A 188 15.57 -19.82 -14.15
CA GLU A 188 16.41 -20.50 -15.14
C GLU A 188 17.58 -19.64 -15.62
N ARG A 189 17.33 -18.34 -15.84
CA ARG A 189 18.39 -17.36 -16.20
C ARG A 189 19.44 -17.25 -15.09
N ILE A 190 19.01 -17.09 -13.84
CA ILE A 190 19.91 -16.96 -12.68
C ILE A 190 20.70 -18.25 -12.46
N ARG A 191 20.05 -19.41 -12.58
CA ARG A 191 20.68 -20.73 -12.49
C ARG A 191 21.80 -20.89 -13.51
N LYS A 192 21.57 -20.52 -14.77
CA LYS A 192 22.62 -20.55 -15.83
C LYS A 192 23.80 -19.65 -15.48
N HIS A 193 23.55 -18.47 -14.93
CA HIS A 193 24.60 -17.54 -14.51
C HIS A 193 25.51 -18.14 -13.42
N TYR A 194 24.92 -18.64 -12.33
CA TYR A 194 25.69 -19.27 -11.25
C TYR A 194 26.37 -20.57 -11.70
N ALA A 195 25.71 -21.41 -12.50
CA ALA A 195 26.33 -22.61 -13.06
C ALA A 195 27.55 -22.28 -13.92
N ALA A 196 27.50 -21.19 -14.70
CA ALA A 196 28.65 -20.73 -15.48
C ALA A 196 29.79 -20.19 -14.60
N GLN A 197 29.48 -19.49 -13.50
CA GLN A 197 30.49 -19.03 -12.54
C GLN A 197 31.18 -20.19 -11.81
N ILE A 198 30.41 -21.18 -11.34
CA ILE A 198 30.95 -22.37 -10.66
C ILE A 198 31.95 -23.09 -11.58
N ARG A 199 31.57 -23.36 -12.84
CA ARG A 199 32.45 -23.97 -13.84
C ARG A 199 33.75 -23.19 -14.07
N LYS A 200 33.70 -21.85 -14.03
CA LYS A 200 34.90 -21.00 -14.19
C LYS A 200 35.80 -20.98 -12.95
N SER A 201 35.21 -21.12 -11.76
CA SER A 201 35.92 -21.03 -10.49
C SER A 201 36.60 -22.33 -10.03
N GLY A 202 36.32 -23.46 -10.68
CA GLY A 202 36.85 -24.78 -10.28
C GLY A 202 36.32 -25.30 -8.95
N SER A 203 35.40 -24.58 -8.30
CA SER A 203 34.72 -25.02 -7.08
C SER A 203 33.72 -26.14 -7.40
N GLY A 204 33.62 -27.13 -6.51
CA GLY A 204 32.82 -28.34 -6.70
C GLY A 204 31.32 -28.09 -6.93
N HIS A 205 30.58 -29.17 -7.13
CA HIS A 205 29.15 -29.18 -7.43
C HIS A 205 28.33 -28.49 -6.31
N MET A 206 28.01 -27.20 -6.45
CA MET A 206 26.98 -26.58 -5.62
C MET A 206 25.60 -27.00 -6.13
N ASN A 207 24.82 -27.66 -5.28
CA ASN A 207 23.43 -27.95 -5.59
C ASN A 207 22.60 -26.67 -5.40
N LEU A 208 22.33 -25.98 -6.51
CA LEU A 208 21.57 -24.74 -6.50
C LEU A 208 20.09 -25.06 -6.24
N LYS A 209 19.56 -24.58 -5.12
CA LYS A 209 18.12 -24.64 -4.88
C LYS A 209 17.42 -23.65 -5.80
N ILE A 210 16.40 -24.13 -6.49
CA ILE A 210 15.56 -23.33 -7.38
C ILE A 210 14.19 -23.17 -6.72
N PRO A 211 13.61 -21.95 -6.68
CA PRO A 211 12.25 -21.78 -6.19
C PRO A 211 11.25 -22.61 -7.00
N LYS A 212 10.34 -23.31 -6.34
CA LYS A 212 9.21 -23.98 -7.00
C LYS A 212 8.04 -23.01 -7.08
N THR A 213 7.38 -22.92 -8.23
CA THR A 213 6.22 -22.04 -8.43
C THR A 213 4.92 -22.82 -8.32
N VAL A 214 3.94 -22.22 -7.64
CA VAL A 214 2.57 -22.74 -7.52
C VAL A 214 1.62 -21.60 -7.92
N THR A 215 0.87 -21.81 -9.01
CA THR A 215 -0.16 -20.86 -9.41
C THR A 215 -1.46 -21.22 -8.72
N CYS A 216 -1.86 -20.43 -7.74
CA CYS A 216 -3.07 -20.68 -6.98
C CYS A 216 -3.60 -19.37 -6.38
N GLU A 217 -4.91 -19.18 -6.47
CA GLU A 217 -5.59 -18.13 -5.72
C GLU A 217 -5.81 -18.62 -4.28
N VAL A 218 -5.07 -18.03 -3.34
CA VAL A 218 -5.20 -18.34 -1.91
C VAL A 218 -6.40 -17.57 -1.35
N SER A 219 -7.59 -18.09 -1.64
CA SER A 219 -8.88 -17.49 -1.23
C SER A 219 -9.33 -17.88 0.18
N SER A 220 -8.68 -18.88 0.79
CA SER A 220 -9.00 -19.34 2.14
C SER A 220 -7.81 -20.01 2.82
N ILE A 221 -7.92 -20.15 4.15
CA ILE A 221 -6.97 -20.89 4.99
C ILE A 221 -6.80 -22.32 4.48
N ASN A 222 -7.88 -23.00 4.07
CA ASN A 222 -7.83 -24.39 3.61
C ASN A 222 -6.93 -24.57 2.38
N VAL A 223 -6.91 -23.61 1.46
CA VAL A 223 -6.02 -23.63 0.29
C VAL A 223 -4.57 -23.56 0.72
N LEU A 224 -4.22 -22.63 1.64
CA LEU A 224 -2.85 -22.50 2.11
C LEU A 224 -2.41 -23.71 2.95
N LYS A 225 -3.31 -24.29 3.74
CA LYS A 225 -3.08 -25.56 4.45
C LYS A 225 -2.77 -26.71 3.50
N LEU A 226 -3.49 -26.81 2.38
CA LEU A 226 -3.25 -27.84 1.38
C LEU A 226 -1.84 -27.70 0.78
N ILE A 227 -1.43 -26.48 0.42
CA ILE A 227 -0.08 -26.20 -0.08
C ILE A 227 0.99 -26.65 0.93
N CYS A 228 0.78 -26.40 2.22
CA CYS A 228 1.69 -26.83 3.29
C CYS A 228 1.72 -28.36 3.52
N ARG A 229 0.81 -29.13 2.91
CA ARG A 229 0.77 -30.60 3.00
C ARG A 229 1.24 -31.29 1.74
N MET A 230 1.44 -30.55 0.65
CA MET A 230 1.89 -31.11 -0.62
C MET A 230 3.35 -31.56 -0.51
N PRO A 231 3.72 -32.74 -1.04
CA PRO A 231 5.10 -33.24 -1.04
C PRO A 231 5.94 -32.51 -2.12
N LEU A 232 6.09 -31.20 -1.98
CA LEU A 232 6.64 -30.31 -3.02
C LEU A 232 8.11 -30.60 -3.30
N PHE A 233 8.87 -31.23 -2.39
CA PHE A 233 10.30 -31.50 -2.54
C PHE A 233 10.69 -32.99 -2.54
N LYS A 234 9.72 -33.92 -2.48
CA LYS A 234 9.98 -35.38 -2.40
C LYS A 234 9.93 -36.13 -3.75
N VAL A 235 9.64 -35.45 -4.86
CA VAL A 235 9.72 -36.08 -6.19
C VAL A 235 11.15 -35.94 -6.71
N GLU A 236 11.84 -37.06 -6.85
CA GLU A 236 13.15 -37.17 -7.49
C GLU A 236 13.17 -36.47 -8.86
N GLU A 237 14.31 -35.89 -9.21
CA GLU A 237 14.52 -35.00 -10.36
C GLU A 237 14.24 -35.61 -11.75
N ASP A 238 13.80 -36.86 -11.86
CA ASP A 238 13.78 -37.58 -13.15
C ASP A 238 12.42 -37.61 -13.87
N LYS A 239 11.38 -36.93 -13.37
CA LYS A 239 10.07 -36.85 -14.06
C LYS A 239 9.35 -35.50 -14.04
N LEU A 240 10.00 -34.40 -13.65
CA LEU A 240 9.33 -33.09 -13.59
C LEU A 240 9.33 -32.35 -14.93
N GLN A 241 8.70 -32.94 -15.95
CA GLN A 241 8.13 -32.13 -17.02
C GLN A 241 6.92 -31.37 -16.46
N ARG A 242 7.09 -30.08 -16.20
CA ARG A 242 6.08 -29.01 -16.28
C ARG A 242 4.65 -29.51 -16.04
N HIS A 243 4.26 -29.67 -14.78
CA HIS A 243 2.85 -29.68 -14.45
C HIS A 243 2.58 -28.42 -13.64
N GLU A 244 1.83 -27.48 -14.25
CA GLU A 244 1.03 -26.53 -13.51
C GLU A 244 0.14 -27.38 -12.58
N ILE A 245 0.46 -27.41 -11.28
CA ILE A 245 -0.35 -28.16 -10.33
C ILE A 245 -1.63 -27.33 -10.11
N ASP A 246 -2.67 -27.65 -10.87
CA ASP A 246 -4.01 -27.12 -10.65
C ASP A 246 -4.61 -27.77 -9.40
N VAL A 247 -4.66 -26.99 -8.32
CA VAL A 247 -5.17 -27.38 -7.00
C VAL A 247 -6.68 -27.72 -7.05
N ARG A 248 -7.38 -27.47 -8.17
CA ARG A 248 -8.83 -27.72 -8.33
C ARG A 248 -9.20 -29.17 -8.65
N LYS A 249 -8.24 -30.10 -8.81
CA LYS A 249 -8.55 -31.53 -9.05
C LYS A 249 -8.49 -32.36 -7.75
N PRO A 250 -9.52 -33.16 -7.40
CA PRO A 250 -9.64 -33.78 -6.06
C PRO A 250 -8.77 -35.03 -5.82
N ASP A 251 -7.97 -35.49 -6.78
CA ASP A 251 -7.38 -36.85 -6.74
C ASP A 251 -6.10 -37.01 -5.89
N PHE A 252 -5.78 -36.07 -4.98
CA PHE A 252 -4.52 -36.06 -4.22
C PHE A 252 -4.63 -36.42 -2.72
N VAL A 253 -5.61 -37.24 -2.34
CA VAL A 253 -5.85 -37.61 -0.91
C VAL A 253 -5.05 -38.85 -0.44
N SER A 254 -4.08 -39.34 -1.22
CA SER A 254 -3.31 -40.56 -0.87
C SER A 254 -1.79 -40.38 -0.95
N ALA A 255 -1.25 -39.28 -0.42
CA ALA A 255 0.20 -39.11 -0.28
C ALA A 255 0.57 -38.86 1.19
N ALA A 256 1.56 -39.59 1.69
CA ALA A 256 2.09 -39.49 3.05
C ALA A 256 2.27 -38.02 3.47
N VAL A 257 1.75 -37.66 4.65
CA VAL A 257 1.82 -36.31 5.20
C VAL A 257 3.27 -35.86 5.22
N ASP A 258 3.57 -34.77 4.54
CA ASP A 258 4.91 -34.18 4.57
C ASP A 258 5.10 -33.47 5.93
N GLU A 259 5.93 -34.02 6.81
CA GLU A 259 6.26 -33.42 8.12
C GLU A 259 7.18 -32.19 8.02
N SER A 260 7.28 -31.58 6.84
CA SER A 260 8.09 -30.39 6.61
C SER A 260 7.66 -29.24 7.51
N SER A 261 8.65 -28.50 8.02
CA SER A 261 8.43 -27.26 8.78
C SER A 261 8.57 -26.03 7.89
N PHE A 262 7.68 -25.06 8.07
CA PHE A 262 7.51 -23.94 7.15
C PHE A 262 7.69 -22.56 7.82
N VAL A 263 8.14 -21.59 7.03
CA VAL A 263 7.96 -20.16 7.30
C VAL A 263 7.11 -19.55 6.20
N LEU A 264 6.07 -18.81 6.57
CA LEU A 264 5.31 -17.99 5.63
C LEU A 264 5.95 -16.61 5.52
N ALA A 265 6.24 -16.15 4.32
CA ALA A 265 6.70 -14.79 4.04
C ALA A 265 5.78 -14.14 3.00
N GLY A 266 5.53 -12.84 3.13
CA GLY A 266 4.69 -12.11 2.17
C GLY A 266 5.08 -10.64 2.10
N LEU A 267 5.65 -10.24 0.96
CA LEU A 267 6.01 -8.84 0.68
C LEU A 267 4.90 -8.16 -0.11
N HIS A 268 4.09 -7.34 0.56
CA HIS A 268 2.83 -6.80 0.03
C HIS A 268 1.78 -7.90 -0.16
N ALA A 269 1.50 -8.66 0.91
CA ALA A 269 0.34 -9.55 0.96
C ALA A 269 -0.93 -8.69 1.05
N CYS A 270 -1.67 -8.55 -0.05
CA CYS A 270 -2.74 -7.58 -0.16
C CYS A 270 -4.09 -8.08 0.37
N GLY A 271 -4.83 -7.21 1.06
CA GLY A 271 -6.15 -7.52 1.61
C GLY A 271 -6.12 -8.78 2.49
N ASP A 272 -7.10 -9.64 2.29
CA ASP A 272 -7.30 -10.88 3.08
C ASP A 272 -6.19 -11.91 2.92
N LEU A 273 -5.27 -11.75 1.96
CA LEU A 273 -4.11 -12.63 1.83
C LEU A 273 -3.22 -12.55 3.09
N SER A 274 -3.00 -11.34 3.61
CA SER A 274 -2.24 -11.13 4.85
C SER A 274 -2.89 -11.78 6.06
N VAL A 275 -4.23 -11.74 6.11
CA VAL A 275 -5.05 -12.33 7.17
C VAL A 275 -5.00 -13.85 7.09
N THR A 276 -5.15 -14.40 5.88
CA THR A 276 -5.08 -15.84 5.61
C THR A 276 -3.72 -16.40 6.05
N MET A 277 -2.62 -15.71 5.77
CA MET A 277 -1.28 -16.12 6.23
C MET A 277 -1.21 -16.20 7.76
N ILE A 278 -1.68 -15.16 8.46
CA ILE A 278 -1.63 -15.08 9.93
C ILE A 278 -2.52 -16.15 10.56
N LYS A 279 -3.77 -16.32 10.10
CA LYS A 279 -4.69 -17.36 10.61
C LYS A 279 -4.15 -18.77 10.33
N THR A 280 -3.60 -19.01 9.13
CA THR A 280 -3.00 -20.32 8.80
C THR A 280 -1.80 -20.63 9.68
N PHE A 281 -0.96 -19.64 9.99
CA PHE A 281 0.16 -19.80 10.93
C PHE A 281 -0.31 -20.24 12.32
N VAL A 282 -1.38 -19.62 12.85
CA VAL A 282 -1.95 -20.00 14.13
C VAL A 282 -2.48 -21.45 14.09
N GLU A 283 -3.24 -21.80 13.05
CA GLU A 283 -3.93 -23.08 12.94
C GLU A 283 -3.02 -24.29 12.61
N LEU A 284 -1.79 -24.08 12.12
CA LEU A 284 -0.88 -25.17 11.73
C LEU A 284 0.43 -25.18 12.53
N ASP A 285 0.69 -26.26 13.26
CA ASP A 285 1.89 -26.41 14.11
C ASP A 285 3.21 -26.58 13.35
N ASN A 286 3.15 -27.04 12.11
CA ASN A 286 4.32 -27.17 11.25
C ASN A 286 4.75 -25.82 10.64
N ILE A 287 3.93 -24.77 10.72
CA ILE A 287 4.34 -23.41 10.38
C ILE A 287 4.96 -22.76 11.61
N LYS A 288 6.28 -22.57 11.59
CA LYS A 288 7.07 -22.13 12.74
C LYS A 288 7.19 -20.62 12.84
N ALA A 289 7.07 -19.90 11.73
CA ALA A 289 7.00 -18.44 11.75
C ALA A 289 6.19 -17.86 10.58
N VAL A 290 5.73 -16.62 10.76
CA VAL A 290 5.15 -15.79 9.71
C VAL A 290 5.81 -14.42 9.70
N VAL A 291 6.13 -13.92 8.51
CA VAL A 291 6.66 -12.57 8.25
C VAL A 291 5.76 -11.92 7.20
N SER A 292 4.84 -11.06 7.63
CA SER A 292 3.79 -10.49 6.80
C SER A 292 3.91 -8.97 6.69
N ILE A 293 4.07 -8.48 5.46
CA ILE A 293 3.98 -7.05 5.13
C ILE A 293 2.68 -6.86 4.36
N GLY A 294 1.64 -6.40 5.05
CA GLY A 294 0.31 -6.19 4.47
C GLY A 294 0.24 -4.97 3.55
N CYS A 295 -0.65 -5.02 2.55
CA CYS A 295 -1.00 -3.89 1.67
C CYS A 295 -2.49 -3.86 1.34
N CYS A 296 -2.93 -2.80 0.67
CA CYS A 296 -4.27 -2.70 0.08
C CYS A 296 -5.40 -3.05 1.06
N TYR A 297 -5.41 -2.41 2.23
CA TYR A 297 -6.44 -2.63 3.26
C TYR A 297 -7.87 -2.37 2.79
N ASN A 298 -8.04 -1.57 1.73
CA ASN A 298 -9.32 -1.40 1.05
C ASN A 298 -9.90 -2.69 0.47
N LEU A 299 -9.08 -3.72 0.28
CA LEU A 299 -9.49 -5.05 -0.18
C LEU A 299 -9.75 -6.01 0.99
N LEU A 300 -9.63 -5.57 2.24
CA LEU A 300 -10.02 -6.40 3.38
C LEU A 300 -11.54 -6.60 3.37
N SER A 301 -11.95 -7.84 3.53
CA SER A 301 -13.32 -8.14 3.93
C SER A 301 -13.56 -7.62 5.35
N GLU A 302 -14.78 -7.18 5.61
CA GLU A 302 -15.17 -6.66 6.91
C GLU A 302 -16.53 -7.23 7.28
N ASP A 303 -16.63 -7.75 8.48
CA ASP A 303 -17.85 -8.34 9.01
C ASP A 303 -18.19 -7.70 10.34
N LYS A 304 -19.45 -7.28 10.48
CA LYS A 304 -19.99 -6.69 11.71
C LYS A 304 -20.48 -7.75 12.70
N SER A 305 -20.46 -9.03 12.31
CA SER A 305 -20.90 -10.11 13.18
C SER A 305 -19.94 -10.30 14.37
N MET A 306 -20.54 -10.50 15.54
CA MET A 306 -19.83 -10.84 16.78
C MET A 306 -19.39 -12.31 16.81
N ASP A 307 -19.58 -13.05 15.72
CA ASP A 307 -19.23 -14.46 15.65
C ASP A 307 -17.72 -14.62 15.56
N ALA A 308 -17.14 -15.31 16.55
CA ALA A 308 -15.72 -15.66 16.57
C ALA A 308 -15.31 -16.58 15.39
N SER A 309 -16.28 -17.22 14.73
CA SER A 309 -16.05 -18.04 13.52
C SER A 309 -15.87 -17.20 12.23
N SER A 310 -16.11 -15.89 12.30
CA SER A 310 -16.04 -14.97 11.15
C SER A 310 -14.64 -14.98 10.50
N GLN A 311 -14.60 -15.38 9.24
CA GLN A 311 -13.40 -15.40 8.39
C GLN A 311 -13.02 -14.00 7.86
N SER A 312 -13.59 -12.93 8.41
CA SER A 312 -13.33 -11.55 7.97
C SER A 312 -11.87 -11.13 8.06
N GLY A 313 -11.50 -10.18 7.19
CA GLY A 313 -10.19 -9.55 7.13
C GLY A 313 -9.97 -8.45 8.16
N PHE A 314 -11.04 -7.84 8.65
CA PHE A 314 -11.05 -6.93 9.81
C PHE A 314 -12.44 -6.95 10.49
N PRO A 315 -12.52 -6.91 11.83
CA PRO A 315 -11.42 -7.08 12.77
C PRO A 315 -10.98 -8.55 12.89
N MET A 316 -9.74 -8.81 13.28
CA MET A 316 -9.22 -10.14 13.58
C MET A 316 -9.31 -10.47 15.07
N SER A 317 -8.91 -9.51 15.92
CA SER A 317 -8.82 -9.70 17.38
C SER A 317 -10.17 -9.73 18.08
N SER A 318 -10.25 -10.47 19.17
CA SER A 318 -11.43 -10.49 20.04
C SER A 318 -11.65 -9.13 20.72
N GLY A 319 -10.56 -8.42 21.03
CA GLY A 319 -10.62 -7.07 21.61
C GLY A 319 -11.36 -6.06 20.73
N ILE A 320 -11.02 -5.95 19.43
CA ILE A 320 -11.73 -5.01 18.54
C ILE A 320 -13.15 -5.48 18.26
N ARG A 321 -13.40 -6.80 18.11
CA ARG A 321 -14.75 -7.33 17.96
C ARG A 321 -15.64 -6.89 19.12
N SER A 322 -15.14 -7.02 20.35
CA SER A 322 -15.86 -6.62 21.57
C SER A 322 -16.09 -5.10 21.65
N ALA A 323 -15.19 -4.30 21.08
CA ALA A 323 -15.36 -2.84 20.96
C ALA A 323 -16.37 -2.42 19.87
N GLY A 324 -16.84 -3.35 19.02
CA GLY A 324 -17.87 -3.10 18.02
C GLY A 324 -17.45 -2.19 16.86
N LEU A 325 -16.14 -2.01 16.63
CA LEU A 325 -15.64 -1.09 15.61
C LEU A 325 -15.73 -1.69 14.20
N SER A 326 -16.28 -0.92 13.27
CA SER A 326 -16.20 -1.14 11.83
C SER A 326 -15.57 0.10 11.19
N LEU A 327 -14.61 -0.11 10.29
CA LEU A 327 -13.91 0.94 9.56
C LEU A 327 -14.67 1.38 8.31
N GLY A 328 -15.38 0.46 7.65
CA GLY A 328 -15.98 0.74 6.34
C GLY A 328 -14.94 0.94 5.23
N LYS A 329 -15.41 0.96 3.97
CA LYS A 329 -14.52 0.99 2.80
C LYS A 329 -13.66 2.26 2.75
N CYS A 330 -14.22 3.42 3.06
CA CYS A 330 -13.53 4.71 2.97
C CYS A 330 -12.36 4.82 3.95
N SER A 331 -12.52 4.36 5.19
CA SER A 331 -11.44 4.35 6.19
C SER A 331 -10.36 3.33 5.83
N ARG A 332 -10.73 2.18 5.26
CA ARG A 332 -9.76 1.20 4.73
C ARG A 332 -9.00 1.72 3.50
N ASP A 333 -9.66 2.49 2.63
CA ASP A 333 -9.04 3.24 1.52
C ASP A 333 -8.08 4.33 2.01
N LEU A 334 -8.37 4.92 3.17
CA LEU A 334 -7.55 5.92 3.85
C LEU A 334 -6.32 5.33 4.51
N ALA A 335 -6.46 4.21 5.21
CA ALA A 335 -5.35 3.40 5.70
C ALA A 335 -4.42 2.97 4.55
N CYS A 336 -4.90 3.09 3.30
CA CYS A 336 -4.07 2.85 2.13
C CYS A 336 -3.15 4.01 1.71
N GLN A 337 -3.40 5.22 2.20
CA GLN A 337 -2.57 6.39 1.95
C GLN A 337 -1.36 6.39 2.89
N SER A 338 -0.21 6.83 2.39
CA SER A 338 0.98 7.01 3.21
C SER A 338 1.45 8.46 3.14
N ALA A 339 1.76 9.02 4.31
CA ALA A 339 2.20 10.39 4.50
C ALA A 339 3.47 10.72 3.69
N GLU A 340 4.45 9.80 3.67
CA GLU A 340 5.75 10.01 3.00
C GLU A 340 5.64 10.20 1.49
N ARG A 341 4.54 9.74 0.88
CA ARG A 341 4.28 9.97 -0.55
C ARG A 341 4.11 11.47 -0.86
N TRP A 342 3.69 12.26 0.11
CA TRP A 342 3.32 13.67 -0.06
C TRP A 342 4.46 14.60 0.31
N ARG A 343 5.30 14.23 1.29
CA ARG A 343 6.51 14.98 1.67
C ARG A 343 7.41 15.30 0.48
N ASN A 344 7.51 14.36 -0.47
CA ASN A 344 8.40 14.47 -1.62
C ASN A 344 7.75 15.12 -2.85
N LEU A 345 6.51 15.59 -2.74
CA LEU A 345 5.85 16.30 -3.85
C LEU A 345 6.30 17.75 -3.88
N LYS A 346 6.61 18.24 -5.09
CA LYS A 346 6.79 19.66 -5.36
C LYS A 346 5.44 20.38 -5.35
N GLU A 347 5.45 21.67 -5.07
CA GLU A 347 4.29 22.58 -5.05
C GLU A 347 3.35 22.35 -6.25
N ASP A 348 3.87 22.48 -7.48
CA ASP A 348 3.11 22.28 -8.72
C ASP A 348 2.41 20.92 -8.78
N SER A 349 3.07 19.88 -8.29
CA SER A 349 2.50 18.52 -8.25
C SER A 349 1.43 18.39 -7.18
N GLY A 350 1.55 19.12 -6.07
CA GLY A 350 0.53 19.23 -5.03
C GLY A 350 -0.73 19.91 -5.53
N LEU A 351 -0.59 21.10 -6.10
CA LEU A 351 -1.69 21.86 -6.71
C LEU A 351 -2.43 21.03 -7.75
N HIS A 352 -1.70 20.40 -8.67
CA HIS A 352 -2.31 19.54 -9.67
C HIS A 352 -3.06 18.34 -9.07
N ASN A 353 -2.62 17.81 -7.92
CA ASN A 353 -3.37 16.76 -7.23
C ASN A 353 -4.70 17.30 -6.68
N PHE A 354 -4.69 18.49 -6.07
CA PHE A 354 -5.89 19.13 -5.52
C PHE A 354 -6.88 19.49 -6.64
N ASP A 355 -6.41 20.05 -7.75
CA ASP A 355 -7.25 20.30 -8.94
C ASP A 355 -7.88 19.00 -9.45
N LEU A 356 -7.12 17.91 -9.51
CA LEU A 356 -7.66 16.62 -9.94
C LEU A 356 -8.69 16.04 -8.95
N HIS A 357 -8.59 16.37 -7.67
CA HIS A 357 -9.62 16.02 -6.69
C HIS A 357 -10.87 16.88 -6.86
N ALA A 358 -10.72 18.18 -7.10
CA ALA A 358 -11.81 19.09 -7.44
C ALA A 358 -12.53 18.66 -8.72
N PHE A 359 -11.80 18.34 -9.80
CA PHE A 359 -12.41 17.88 -11.07
C PHE A 359 -13.18 16.59 -10.91
N ARG A 360 -12.72 15.65 -10.07
CA ARG A 360 -13.49 14.45 -9.75
C ARG A 360 -14.79 14.77 -9.01
N ALA A 361 -14.74 15.72 -8.08
CA ALA A 361 -15.92 16.12 -7.32
C ALA A 361 -16.91 16.90 -8.18
N ALA A 362 -16.44 17.79 -9.06
CA ALA A 362 -17.29 18.49 -10.00
C ALA A 362 -17.88 17.54 -11.05
N PHE A 363 -17.10 16.54 -11.51
CA PHE A 363 -17.63 15.51 -12.41
C PHE A 363 -18.70 14.65 -11.73
N GLN A 364 -18.59 14.41 -10.43
CA GLN A 364 -19.64 13.76 -9.64
C GLN A 364 -20.95 14.57 -9.68
N MET A 365 -20.88 15.91 -9.69
CA MET A 365 -22.06 16.78 -9.85
C MET A 365 -22.68 16.61 -11.23
N VAL A 366 -21.89 16.55 -12.31
CA VAL A 366 -22.38 16.27 -13.68
C VAL A 366 -23.15 14.95 -13.73
N LEU A 367 -22.58 13.90 -13.16
CA LEU A 367 -23.23 12.58 -13.12
C LEU A 367 -24.49 12.58 -12.26
N HIS A 368 -24.50 13.33 -11.16
CA HIS A 368 -25.67 13.43 -10.31
C HIS A 368 -26.84 14.14 -11.01
N SER A 369 -26.55 15.23 -11.75
CA SER A 369 -27.56 16.03 -12.43
C SER A 369 -28.08 15.37 -13.70
N HIS A 370 -27.23 14.70 -14.48
CA HIS A 370 -27.58 14.25 -15.84
C HIS A 370 -27.56 12.74 -16.05
N TYR A 371 -26.94 11.96 -15.15
CA TYR A 371 -26.80 10.51 -15.28
C TYR A 371 -27.04 9.77 -13.94
N PRO A 372 -28.16 10.01 -13.24
CA PRO A 372 -28.39 9.46 -11.91
C PRO A 372 -28.37 7.92 -11.86
N GLU A 373 -28.75 7.25 -12.95
CA GLU A 373 -28.70 5.79 -13.11
C GLU A 373 -27.28 5.22 -13.07
N VAL A 374 -26.29 6.01 -13.50
CA VAL A 374 -24.87 5.63 -13.45
C VAL A 374 -24.37 5.59 -12.01
N LEU A 375 -24.88 6.48 -11.15
CA LEU A 375 -24.52 6.48 -9.73
C LEU A 375 -25.07 5.28 -8.96
N VAL A 376 -26.18 4.70 -9.43
CA VAL A 376 -26.78 3.48 -8.88
C VAL A 376 -25.98 2.24 -9.30
N THR A 377 -25.44 2.23 -10.52
CA THR A 377 -24.79 1.06 -11.13
C THR A 377 -23.25 1.07 -11.01
N CYS A 378 -22.63 2.24 -10.89
CA CYS A 378 -21.19 2.45 -10.86
C CYS A 378 -20.80 3.53 -9.82
N PRO A 379 -20.80 3.21 -8.51
CA PRO A 379 -20.57 4.19 -7.45
C PRO A 379 -19.13 4.73 -7.36
N SER A 380 -18.17 4.20 -8.14
CA SER A 380 -16.76 4.62 -8.04
C SER A 380 -16.07 4.67 -9.40
N ILE A 381 -15.82 5.88 -9.90
CA ILE A 381 -15.03 6.11 -11.11
C ILE A 381 -13.54 6.06 -10.73
N GLY A 382 -12.84 5.09 -11.28
CA GLY A 382 -11.46 4.73 -10.91
C GLY A 382 -10.40 5.82 -11.16
N ARG A 383 -9.23 5.68 -10.51
CA ARG A 383 -8.08 6.58 -10.64
C ARG A 383 -7.35 6.43 -11.99
N GLN A 384 -7.66 7.30 -12.97
CA GLN A 384 -6.85 7.50 -14.20
C GLN A 384 -5.45 8.12 -13.96
N GLY A 385 -5.11 8.48 -12.72
CA GLY A 385 -3.96 9.32 -12.41
C GLY A 385 -2.58 8.77 -12.77
N LYS A 386 -2.37 7.44 -12.83
CA LYS A 386 -1.04 6.88 -13.16
C LYS A 386 -0.74 6.87 -14.66
N ALA A 387 -1.76 6.68 -15.51
CA ALA A 387 -1.60 6.69 -16.96
C ALA A 387 -1.44 8.13 -17.48
N MET A 388 -2.30 9.05 -17.05
CA MET A 388 -2.20 10.46 -17.40
C MET A 388 -0.90 11.11 -16.91
N ARG A 389 -0.44 10.86 -15.68
CA ARG A 389 0.87 11.38 -15.20
C ARG A 389 2.03 10.90 -16.05
N ARG A 390 2.04 9.62 -16.45
CA ARG A 390 3.07 9.07 -17.35
C ARG A 390 3.01 9.72 -18.72
N GLN A 391 1.81 10.08 -19.21
CA GLN A 391 1.64 10.75 -20.49
C GLN A 391 2.05 12.23 -20.42
N GLN A 392 1.70 12.95 -19.34
CA GLN A 392 2.12 14.34 -19.11
C GLN A 392 3.62 14.46 -18.85
N GLN A 393 4.23 13.60 -18.02
CA GLN A 393 5.69 13.59 -17.85
C GLN A 393 6.42 13.32 -19.17
N ARG A 394 5.90 12.43 -20.02
CA ARG A 394 6.43 12.24 -21.37
C ARG A 394 6.28 13.49 -22.24
N ARG A 395 5.13 14.20 -22.18
CA ARG A 395 4.94 15.46 -22.91
C ARG A 395 5.90 16.56 -22.45
N ILE A 396 6.12 16.69 -21.13
CA ILE A 396 7.07 17.65 -20.55
C ILE A 396 8.50 17.29 -20.97
N LEU A 397 8.91 16.02 -20.86
CA LEU A 397 10.21 15.56 -21.33
C LEU A 397 10.41 15.79 -22.83
N HIS A 398 9.40 15.48 -23.67
CA HIS A 398 9.46 15.76 -25.12
C HIS A 398 9.58 17.26 -25.44
N SER A 399 8.96 18.13 -24.65
CA SER A 399 9.09 19.59 -24.80
C SER A 399 10.49 20.11 -24.45
N SER A 400 11.19 19.44 -23.52
CA SER A 400 12.58 19.76 -23.15
C SER A 400 13.62 19.19 -24.14
N PHE A 401 13.33 18.05 -24.78
CA PHE A 401 14.21 17.47 -25.80
C PHE A 401 14.18 18.21 -27.14
N ASN A 402 13.07 18.87 -27.49
CA ASN A 402 12.95 19.65 -28.73
C ASN A 402 13.60 21.05 -28.67
N LYS A 403 14.25 21.43 -27.55
CA LYS A 403 14.99 22.70 -27.44
C LYS A 403 16.50 22.59 -27.68
N ASN A 404 17.04 21.39 -27.88
CA ASN A 404 18.49 21.16 -27.97
C ASN A 404 18.99 20.62 -29.33
N SER A 405 18.28 20.86 -30.44
CA SER A 405 18.80 20.52 -31.76
C SER A 405 18.34 21.50 -32.85
N GLY A 406 19.27 22.35 -33.31
CA GLY A 406 19.24 22.99 -34.62
C GLY A 406 19.21 24.53 -34.63
N ASP A 407 20.37 25.13 -34.91
CA ASP A 407 20.56 26.53 -35.29
C ASP A 407 19.83 26.92 -36.59
N GLY A 408 19.39 28.19 -36.68
CA GLY A 408 19.35 28.92 -37.95
C GLY A 408 18.05 29.63 -38.35
N ILE A 409 18.00 30.95 -38.05
CA ILE A 409 17.31 32.03 -38.78
C ILE A 409 15.82 32.27 -38.48
N GLY A 410 15.52 33.43 -37.85
CA GLY A 410 14.43 34.29 -38.37
C GLY A 410 13.28 34.73 -37.47
N SER A 411 13.57 35.44 -36.38
CA SER A 411 12.79 36.59 -35.86
C SER A 411 11.55 36.39 -34.95
N LYS A 412 11.64 37.13 -33.83
CA LYS A 412 10.60 37.63 -32.90
C LYS A 412 9.96 36.63 -31.94
N LEU A 413 10.64 36.38 -30.83
CA LEU A 413 9.98 36.32 -29.52
C LEU A 413 10.94 36.74 -28.41
N ASP A 414 11.11 38.06 -28.25
CA ASP A 414 11.66 38.64 -27.01
C ASP A 414 10.62 39.60 -26.43
N LYS A 415 10.09 39.22 -25.27
CA LYS A 415 9.82 40.04 -24.08
C LYS A 415 8.95 39.26 -23.09
N PHE A 416 9.56 38.40 -22.29
CA PHE A 416 9.03 38.11 -20.95
C PHE A 416 9.37 39.33 -20.09
N GLY A 417 8.47 40.31 -20.08
CA GLY A 417 8.47 41.37 -19.10
C GLY A 417 7.89 40.85 -17.80
N SER A 418 8.64 41.02 -16.71
CA SER A 418 8.12 41.11 -15.35
C SER A 418 6.83 41.92 -15.37
N CYS A 419 5.71 41.33 -14.94
CA CYS A 419 4.45 42.06 -14.83
C CYS A 419 3.99 42.05 -13.37
N ASP A 420 3.88 43.27 -12.87
CA ASP A 420 3.45 43.65 -11.53
C ASP A 420 2.05 43.14 -11.20
N LYS A 421 1.85 42.93 -9.89
CA LYS A 421 0.58 42.61 -9.25
C LYS A 421 -0.48 43.67 -9.61
N SER A 422 -1.42 43.34 -10.49
CA SER A 422 -2.72 44.01 -10.60
C SER A 422 -3.80 43.06 -11.16
N SER A 423 -5.05 43.40 -10.89
CA SER A 423 -6.28 42.60 -10.82
C SER A 423 -6.81 41.95 -12.11
N THR A 424 -5.96 41.60 -13.06
CA THR A 424 -6.32 40.94 -14.35
C THR A 424 -5.91 39.46 -14.44
N CYS A 425 -5.27 38.91 -13.40
CA CYS A 425 -4.74 37.54 -13.36
C CYS A 425 -5.81 36.47 -13.01
N GLU A 426 -6.82 36.81 -12.23
CA GLU A 426 -7.80 35.85 -11.70
C GLU A 426 -8.78 35.35 -12.77
N SER A 427 -9.20 36.18 -13.72
CA SER A 427 -10.13 35.77 -14.78
C SER A 427 -9.50 34.79 -15.78
N ALA A 428 -8.23 34.99 -16.12
CA ALA A 428 -7.49 34.13 -17.04
C ALA A 428 -7.20 32.75 -16.44
N THR A 429 -7.03 32.67 -15.12
CA THR A 429 -6.80 31.40 -14.40
C THR A 429 -8.09 30.60 -14.21
N CYS A 430 -9.22 31.27 -13.96
CA CYS A 430 -10.56 30.67 -13.94
C CYS A 430 -10.93 30.03 -15.29
N GLU A 431 -10.77 30.76 -16.40
CA GLU A 431 -11.07 30.22 -17.74
C GLU A 431 -10.17 29.03 -18.11
N ALA A 432 -8.88 29.10 -17.73
CA ALA A 432 -7.96 27.99 -17.92
C ALA A 432 -8.37 26.75 -17.13
N LYS A 433 -8.77 26.89 -15.85
CA LYS A 433 -9.23 25.75 -15.03
C LYS A 433 -10.52 25.13 -15.55
N PHE A 434 -11.47 25.95 -15.99
CA PHE A 434 -12.69 25.45 -16.63
C PHE A 434 -12.38 24.54 -17.84
N ARG A 435 -11.48 24.95 -18.75
CA ARG A 435 -11.09 24.11 -19.90
C ARG A 435 -10.48 22.78 -19.47
N HIS A 436 -9.71 22.74 -18.37
CA HIS A 436 -9.18 21.47 -17.85
C HIS A 436 -10.29 20.59 -17.29
N PHE A 437 -11.26 21.17 -16.58
CA PHE A 437 -12.42 20.45 -16.08
C PHE A 437 -13.29 19.91 -17.23
N GLU A 438 -13.59 20.71 -18.25
CA GLU A 438 -14.34 20.29 -19.44
C GLU A 438 -13.68 19.07 -20.09
N ASN A 439 -12.38 19.13 -20.35
CA ASN A 439 -11.61 18.00 -20.90
C ASN A 439 -11.66 16.77 -19.98
N PHE A 440 -11.60 16.96 -18.67
CA PHE A 440 -11.72 15.88 -17.68
C PHE A 440 -13.11 15.22 -17.76
N THR A 441 -14.17 16.02 -17.83
CA THR A 441 -15.56 15.57 -17.93
C THR A 441 -15.81 14.77 -19.20
N LEU A 442 -15.38 15.29 -20.37
CA LEU A 442 -15.51 14.59 -21.64
C LEU A 442 -14.77 13.23 -21.63
N SER A 443 -13.56 13.20 -21.08
CA SER A 443 -12.81 11.95 -20.91
C SER A 443 -13.51 10.99 -19.94
N GLY A 444 -14.08 11.50 -18.85
CA GLY A 444 -14.84 10.73 -17.86
C GLY A 444 -16.08 10.07 -18.47
N LEU A 445 -16.88 10.82 -19.24
CA LEU A 445 -18.06 10.31 -19.94
C LEU A 445 -17.68 9.24 -20.96
N GLN A 446 -16.63 9.48 -21.76
CA GLN A 446 -16.15 8.50 -22.74
C GLN A 446 -15.76 7.17 -22.07
N HIS A 447 -15.10 7.21 -20.91
CA HIS A 447 -14.75 6.00 -20.16
C HIS A 447 -15.95 5.25 -19.58
N LEU A 448 -17.03 5.97 -19.29
CA LEU A 448 -18.29 5.39 -18.85
C LEU A 448 -19.17 4.94 -20.03
N HIS A 449 -18.71 5.13 -21.27
CA HIS A 449 -19.48 4.90 -22.49
C HIS A 449 -20.75 5.75 -22.56
N LEU A 450 -20.70 6.96 -22.01
CA LEU A 450 -21.79 7.94 -22.01
C LEU A 450 -21.51 9.03 -23.05
N GLN A 451 -22.58 9.57 -23.63
CA GLN A 451 -22.53 10.74 -24.51
C GLN A 451 -22.98 11.97 -23.74
N LEU A 452 -22.34 13.11 -24.00
CA LEU A 452 -22.76 14.40 -23.46
C LEU A 452 -24.18 14.74 -23.96
N LEU A 453 -25.11 14.99 -23.03
CA LEU A 453 -26.47 15.38 -23.39
C LEU A 453 -26.49 16.85 -23.84
N GLN A 454 -27.37 17.20 -24.78
CA GLN A 454 -27.43 18.55 -25.37
C GLN A 454 -27.79 19.65 -24.36
N ASP A 455 -28.45 19.29 -23.27
CA ASP A 455 -28.87 20.14 -22.16
C ASP A 455 -27.85 20.17 -21.01
N THR A 456 -26.71 19.48 -21.12
CA THR A 456 -25.67 19.49 -20.08
C THR A 456 -24.88 20.79 -20.12
N ASP A 457 -25.15 21.69 -19.18
CA ASP A 457 -24.35 22.90 -18.99
C ASP A 457 -23.19 22.63 -18.02
N ILE A 458 -22.06 22.17 -18.58
CA ILE A 458 -20.82 21.91 -17.82
C ILE A 458 -20.28 23.20 -17.18
N TYR A 459 -20.51 24.36 -17.82
CA TYR A 459 -19.98 25.63 -17.36
C TYR A 459 -20.72 26.14 -16.12
N GLU A 460 -22.04 26.09 -16.09
CA GLU A 460 -22.80 26.48 -14.90
C GLU A 460 -22.50 25.53 -13.72
N ILE A 461 -22.39 24.22 -13.96
CA ILE A 461 -21.95 23.27 -12.92
C ILE A 461 -20.56 23.65 -12.39
N TRP A 462 -19.61 23.98 -13.27
CA TRP A 462 -18.28 24.41 -12.83
C TRP A 462 -18.35 25.66 -11.96
N LYS A 463 -19.03 26.70 -12.44
CA LYS A 463 -19.16 28.00 -11.81
C LYS A 463 -19.82 27.95 -10.43
N GLU A 464 -20.79 27.07 -10.21
CA GLU A 464 -21.40 26.84 -8.90
C GLU A 464 -20.42 26.23 -7.89
N ASN A 465 -19.46 25.43 -8.35
CA ASN A 465 -18.59 24.61 -7.48
C ASN A 465 -17.17 25.17 -7.34
N GLU A 466 -16.69 25.93 -8.32
CA GLU A 466 -15.34 26.54 -8.35
C GLU A 466 -15.00 27.32 -7.07
N PRO A 467 -15.90 28.14 -6.48
CA PRO A 467 -15.59 28.88 -5.26
C PRO A 467 -15.19 27.99 -4.09
N PHE A 468 -15.66 26.74 -4.04
CA PHE A 468 -15.39 25.81 -2.96
C PHE A 468 -14.14 24.96 -3.19
N MET A 469 -13.44 25.13 -4.31
CA MET A 469 -12.21 24.36 -4.61
C MET A 469 -11.09 24.65 -3.62
N GLU A 470 -11.03 25.85 -3.05
CA GLU A 470 -10.00 26.22 -2.07
C GLU A 470 -10.02 25.30 -0.84
N PHE A 471 -11.17 24.71 -0.51
CA PHE A 471 -11.34 23.80 0.62
C PHE A 471 -10.88 22.36 0.32
N ILE A 472 -10.64 21.99 -0.94
CA ILE A 472 -10.21 20.62 -1.31
C ILE A 472 -8.85 20.29 -0.69
N GLY A 473 -7.88 21.19 -0.80
CA GLY A 473 -6.53 21.00 -0.27
C GLY A 473 -6.53 20.75 1.24
N PRO A 474 -7.06 21.69 2.04
CA PRO A 474 -7.23 21.56 3.49
C PRO A 474 -7.93 20.27 3.91
N TYR A 475 -9.12 20.01 3.36
CA TYR A 475 -9.92 18.84 3.71
C TYR A 475 -9.18 17.54 3.39
N TRP A 476 -8.60 17.47 2.20
CA TRP A 476 -7.86 16.30 1.74
C TRP A 476 -6.63 16.05 2.63
N SER A 477 -5.90 17.09 3.01
CA SER A 477 -4.69 16.99 3.84
C SER A 477 -4.99 16.52 5.26
N LEU A 478 -6.05 17.05 5.89
CA LEU A 478 -6.54 16.57 7.18
C LEU A 478 -6.94 15.08 7.10
N ARG A 479 -7.69 14.73 6.06
CA ARG A 479 -8.11 13.34 5.82
C ARG A 479 -6.89 12.43 5.65
N ALA A 480 -5.91 12.84 4.84
CA ALA A 480 -4.70 12.06 4.59
C ALA A 480 -3.83 11.83 5.83
N ALA A 481 -3.84 12.73 6.82
CA ALA A 481 -3.18 12.52 8.10
C ALA A 481 -3.74 11.30 8.84
N MET A 482 -5.06 11.10 8.82
CA MET A 482 -5.74 9.98 9.48
C MET A 482 -5.33 8.61 8.92
N GLY A 483 -4.83 8.54 7.68
CA GLY A 483 -4.42 7.29 7.07
C GLY A 483 -3.34 6.54 7.86
N SER A 484 -2.41 7.26 8.48
CA SER A 484 -1.34 6.66 9.31
C SER A 484 -1.88 5.99 10.57
N LEU A 485 -2.89 6.61 11.19
CA LEU A 485 -3.56 6.13 12.40
C LEU A 485 -4.45 4.93 12.10
N LEU A 486 -5.18 4.97 10.99
CA LEU A 486 -6.03 3.87 10.54
C LEU A 486 -5.22 2.64 10.14
N GLU A 487 -4.06 2.82 9.48
CA GLU A 487 -3.14 1.70 9.26
C GLU A 487 -2.59 1.13 10.58
N THR A 488 -2.28 2.00 11.55
CA THR A 488 -1.83 1.58 12.88
C THR A 488 -2.87 0.69 13.55
N LEU A 489 -4.14 1.12 13.56
CA LEU A 489 -5.24 0.36 14.14
C LEU A 489 -5.40 -1.03 13.50
N ILE A 490 -5.36 -1.14 12.17
CA ILE A 490 -5.45 -2.43 11.46
C ILE A 490 -4.25 -3.32 11.77
N LEU A 491 -3.06 -2.76 11.97
CA LEU A 491 -1.87 -3.56 12.32
C LEU A 491 -1.87 -3.99 13.80
N LEU A 492 -2.33 -3.13 14.71
CA LEU A 492 -2.53 -3.48 16.12
C LEU A 492 -3.58 -4.58 16.29
N ASP A 493 -4.65 -4.56 15.48
CA ASP A 493 -5.65 -5.64 15.43
C ASP A 493 -5.01 -7.01 15.14
N ARG A 494 -4.14 -7.07 14.11
CA ARG A 494 -3.42 -8.29 13.72
C ARG A 494 -2.44 -8.75 14.80
N LEU A 495 -1.74 -7.79 15.41
CA LEU A 495 -0.82 -8.06 16.50
C LEU A 495 -1.56 -8.60 17.72
N LEU A 496 -2.67 -7.96 18.12
CA LEU A 496 -3.49 -8.39 19.24
C LEU A 496 -4.05 -9.79 19.00
N PHE A 497 -4.57 -10.07 17.79
CA PHE A 497 -5.02 -11.42 17.43
C PHE A 497 -3.93 -12.48 17.69
N LEU A 498 -2.68 -12.20 17.34
CA LEU A 498 -1.56 -13.11 17.62
C LEU A 498 -1.25 -13.21 19.13
N GLN A 499 -1.30 -12.09 19.85
CA GLN A 499 -1.06 -12.05 21.30
C GLN A 499 -2.17 -12.77 22.10
N GLU A 500 -3.39 -12.87 21.56
CA GLU A 500 -4.53 -13.56 22.18
C GLU A 500 -4.45 -15.09 22.12
N GLN A 501 -3.54 -15.68 21.32
CA GLN A 501 -3.55 -17.12 21.03
C GLN A 501 -3.16 -18.02 22.21
N GLY A 502 -2.78 -17.48 23.37
CA GLY A 502 -2.41 -18.24 24.60
C GLY A 502 -1.16 -19.12 24.48
N ILE A 503 -0.69 -19.40 23.26
CA ILE A 503 0.57 -20.04 22.93
C ILE A 503 1.71 -19.06 23.24
N ALA A 504 2.86 -19.56 23.68
CA ALA A 504 4.08 -18.77 23.81
C ALA A 504 4.59 -18.37 22.41
N LEU A 505 3.94 -17.36 21.82
CA LEU A 505 4.32 -16.75 20.55
C LEU A 505 5.20 -15.54 20.81
N LYS A 506 6.31 -15.48 20.11
CA LYS A 506 7.12 -14.27 20.05
C LYS A 506 6.63 -13.42 18.88
N THR A 507 5.91 -12.34 19.19
CA THR A 507 5.24 -11.48 18.20
C THR A 507 5.87 -10.10 18.15
N PHE A 508 5.98 -9.53 16.95
CA PHE A 508 6.52 -8.20 16.72
C PHE A 508 5.75 -7.45 15.65
N MET A 509 5.71 -6.12 15.81
CA MET A 509 5.34 -5.18 14.76
C MET A 509 6.50 -4.21 14.54
N LEU A 510 7.17 -4.28 13.38
CA LEU A 510 8.43 -3.55 13.16
C LEU A 510 8.43 -2.77 11.83
N PRO A 511 8.92 -1.52 11.81
CA PRO A 511 9.18 -0.77 10.59
C PRO A 511 10.51 -1.24 9.97
N LEU A 512 10.43 -2.20 9.04
CA LEU A 512 11.60 -2.85 8.45
C LEU A 512 12.30 -2.02 7.38
N PHE A 513 11.57 -1.18 6.66
CA PHE A 513 12.09 -0.42 5.53
C PHE A 513 12.19 1.07 5.85
N ASP A 514 13.17 1.76 5.25
CA ASP A 514 13.14 3.21 5.09
C ASP A 514 11.78 3.67 4.49
N PRO A 515 11.01 4.48 5.23
CA PRO A 515 9.67 4.90 4.82
C PRO A 515 9.69 5.88 3.63
N SER A 516 10.83 6.52 3.32
CA SER A 516 11.00 7.37 2.13
C SER A 516 11.09 6.56 0.83
N LEU A 517 11.71 5.37 0.89
CA LEU A 517 11.85 4.43 -0.23
C LEU A 517 10.64 3.48 -0.33
N SER A 518 10.22 2.91 0.80
CA SER A 518 9.03 2.09 0.90
C SER A 518 8.10 2.59 2.00
N PRO A 519 7.08 3.38 1.64
CA PRO A 519 6.13 3.92 2.63
C PRO A 519 5.26 2.87 3.34
N ARG A 520 5.30 1.61 2.86
CA ARG A 520 4.68 0.44 3.49
C ARG A 520 5.76 -0.40 4.13
N ASN A 521 6.19 0.05 5.29
CA ASN A 521 7.37 -0.49 5.94
C ASN A 521 7.09 -1.32 7.19
N LEU A 522 5.85 -1.41 7.66
CA LEU A 522 5.50 -2.16 8.85
C LEU A 522 5.30 -3.65 8.52
N ALA A 523 5.95 -4.51 9.29
CA ALA A 523 5.81 -5.95 9.22
C ALA A 523 5.23 -6.51 10.52
N ILE A 524 4.32 -7.47 10.39
CA ILE A 524 3.89 -8.35 11.47
C ILE A 524 4.74 -9.62 11.40
N ILE A 525 5.44 -9.92 12.50
CA ILE A 525 6.30 -11.10 12.61
C ILE A 525 5.84 -11.91 13.81
N ALA A 526 5.65 -13.21 13.64
CA ALA A 526 5.38 -14.11 14.75
C ALA A 526 6.16 -15.41 14.60
N MET A 527 6.65 -15.93 15.73
CA MET A 527 7.43 -17.17 15.81
C MET A 527 6.85 -18.06 16.91
N LYS A 528 6.68 -19.35 16.63
CA LYS A 528 6.40 -20.38 17.63
C LYS A 528 7.71 -20.76 18.31
N ASN A 529 7.69 -20.88 19.64
CA ASN A 529 8.83 -21.36 20.42
C ASN A 529 9.15 -22.83 20.14
#